data_AF-A0A2X0Z0U4-F1
#
_entry.id   AF-A0A2X0Z0U4-F1
#
_cell.length_a   1.000
_cell.length_b   1.000
_cell.length_c   1.000
_cell.angle_alpha   90.00
_cell.angle_beta   90.00
_cell.angle_gamma   90.00
#
_symmetry.space_group_name_H-M   'P 1'
#
loop_
_entity.id
_entity.type
_entity.pdbx_description
1 polymer ?
#
loop_
_entity_poly.entity_id
_entity_poly.type
_entity_poly.pdbx_seq_one_letter_code
_entity_poly.pdbx_strand_id
1 'polypeptide(L)'
;MTVAVKNFSSIMNQMRDAYTGEQTNEFSLAAFIGLQAPSLSDAPDELQKLTQEYQENVSSFYVQEELDLKENVKQLENDKNQTAFFENMRKKKEEALKKSEDMINKYYDSLIDFGEEHPAAQTLILTIADKVGAFIQDIMDKVLNVFVTVVETVKNAISAAINFISSTFNSIVNTTKNFFSSLF
;
A
#
# COMPACT_ATOMS: atom_id res chain seq x y z
N MET A 1 1.51 -33.54 11.64
CA MET A 1 2.79 -32.89 11.30
C MET A 1 2.51 -31.91 10.18
N THR A 2 2.39 -30.62 10.49
CA THR A 2 2.29 -29.56 9.49
C THR A 2 3.71 -29.31 8.97
N VAL A 3 3.91 -29.50 7.67
CA VAL A 3 5.23 -29.42 7.03
C VAL A 3 5.48 -27.96 6.67
N ALA A 4 6.64 -27.40 7.06
CA ALA A 4 7.06 -26.07 6.63
C ALA A 4 7.00 -25.97 5.09
N VAL A 5 6.54 -24.82 4.56
CA VAL A 5 6.55 -24.57 3.12
C VAL A 5 8.01 -24.51 2.68
N LYS A 6 8.41 -25.41 1.77
CA LYS A 6 9.76 -25.36 1.21
C LYS A 6 9.97 -24.00 0.56
N ASN A 7 11.07 -23.33 0.93
CA ASN A 7 11.47 -22.02 0.40
C ASN A 7 10.54 -20.85 0.77
N PHE A 8 9.83 -20.90 1.91
CA PHE A 8 8.92 -19.83 2.37
C PHE A 8 9.48 -18.41 2.20
N SER A 9 10.63 -18.08 2.79
CA SER A 9 11.21 -16.73 2.72
C SER A 9 11.57 -16.33 1.27
N SER A 10 11.93 -17.29 0.42
CA SER A 10 12.16 -17.03 -1.01
C SER A 10 10.87 -16.72 -1.77
N ILE A 11 9.75 -17.37 -1.43
CA ILE A 11 8.44 -17.08 -2.02
C ILE A 11 7.98 -15.70 -1.56
N MET A 12 8.09 -15.39 -0.27
CA MET A 12 7.77 -14.07 0.29
C MET A 12 8.56 -12.94 -0.38
N ASN A 13 9.86 -13.15 -0.62
CA ASN A 13 10.67 -12.18 -1.36
C ASN A 13 10.17 -12.00 -2.80
N GLN A 14 9.85 -13.08 -3.52
CA GLN A 14 9.29 -12.98 -4.89
C GLN A 14 7.95 -12.23 -4.91
N MET A 15 7.10 -12.44 -3.89
CA MET A 15 5.84 -11.71 -3.73
C MET A 15 6.06 -10.22 -3.50
N ARG A 16 6.96 -9.88 -2.56
CA ARG A 16 7.34 -8.49 -2.28
C ARG A 16 7.82 -7.80 -3.54
N ASP A 17 8.74 -8.45 -4.26
CA ASP A 17 9.33 -7.90 -5.49
C ASP A 17 8.30 -7.76 -6.63
N ALA A 18 7.22 -8.55 -6.61
CA ALA A 18 6.12 -8.42 -7.57
C ALA A 18 5.22 -7.20 -7.30
N TYR A 19 5.12 -6.75 -6.04
CA TYR A 19 4.26 -5.65 -5.61
C TYR A 19 5.02 -4.35 -5.28
N THR A 20 6.33 -4.30 -5.51
CA THR A 20 7.17 -3.11 -5.32
C THR A 20 7.81 -2.67 -6.63
N GLY A 21 8.22 -1.40 -6.74
CA GLY A 21 8.80 -0.82 -7.95
C GLY A 21 7.81 -0.07 -8.85
N GLU A 22 8.35 0.54 -9.91
CA GLU A 22 7.57 1.31 -10.91
C GLU A 22 6.70 0.43 -11.82
N GLN A 23 7.04 -0.85 -11.95
CA GLN A 23 6.29 -1.84 -12.73
C GLN A 23 6.10 -3.07 -11.85
N THR A 24 4.84 -3.38 -11.57
CA THR A 24 4.45 -4.54 -10.79
C THR A 24 4.10 -5.70 -11.72
N ASN A 25 4.22 -6.92 -11.20
CA ASN A 25 3.85 -8.12 -11.93
C ASN A 25 2.77 -8.87 -11.13
N GLU A 26 1.86 -9.55 -11.83
CA GLU A 26 0.90 -10.43 -11.17
C GLU A 26 1.66 -11.59 -10.49
N PHE A 27 1.48 -11.75 -9.19
CA PHE A 27 2.04 -12.88 -8.45
C PHE A 27 1.05 -14.04 -8.42
N SER A 28 1.47 -15.22 -8.90
CA SER A 28 0.61 -16.41 -8.90
C SER A 28 0.86 -17.29 -7.67
N LEU A 29 0.19 -16.99 -6.55
CA LEU A 29 0.32 -17.78 -5.32
C LEU A 29 -0.08 -19.26 -5.49
N ALA A 30 -1.07 -19.53 -6.34
CA ALA A 30 -1.55 -20.88 -6.62
C ALA A 30 -0.46 -21.80 -7.19
N ALA A 31 0.54 -21.24 -7.88
CA ALA A 31 1.70 -21.99 -8.39
C ALA A 31 2.59 -22.54 -7.26
N PHE A 32 2.50 -21.98 -6.04
CA PHE A 32 3.36 -22.32 -4.91
C PHE A 32 2.66 -23.14 -3.82
N ILE A 33 1.40 -22.84 -3.50
CA ILE A 33 0.66 -23.49 -2.40
C ILE A 33 -0.51 -24.37 -2.86
N GLY A 34 -0.77 -24.47 -4.16
CA GLY A 34 -1.94 -25.16 -4.72
C GLY A 34 -3.19 -24.28 -4.78
N LEU A 35 -4.33 -24.85 -5.20
CA LEU A 35 -5.55 -24.09 -5.54
C LEU A 35 -6.43 -23.69 -4.34
N GLN A 36 -6.20 -24.22 -3.13
CA GLN A 36 -7.02 -23.91 -1.96
C GLN A 36 -6.26 -23.03 -0.98
N ALA A 37 -6.65 -21.75 -0.92
CA ALA A 37 -6.20 -20.84 0.12
C ALA A 37 -6.80 -21.23 1.49
N PRO A 38 -6.04 -21.22 2.60
CA PRO A 38 -6.56 -21.43 3.94
C PRO A 38 -7.58 -20.34 4.34
N SER A 39 -8.48 -20.70 5.26
CA SER A 39 -9.35 -19.71 5.90
C SER A 39 -8.49 -18.74 6.72
N LEU A 40 -8.79 -17.44 6.61
CA LEU A 40 -8.13 -16.40 7.40
C LEU A 40 -8.74 -16.23 8.79
N SER A 41 -9.92 -16.82 9.04
CA SER A 41 -10.65 -16.73 10.32
C SER A 41 -9.87 -17.24 11.52
N ASP A 42 -8.92 -18.14 11.29
CA ASP A 42 -8.16 -18.82 12.35
C ASP A 42 -6.74 -18.24 12.47
N ALA A 43 -6.51 -17.04 11.92
CA ALA A 43 -5.21 -16.39 11.99
C ALA A 43 -4.80 -16.14 13.44
N PRO A 44 -3.56 -16.47 13.84
CA PRO A 44 -3.07 -16.15 15.18
C PRO A 44 -3.22 -14.66 15.49
N ASP A 45 -3.58 -14.32 16.73
CA ASP A 45 -3.77 -12.92 17.17
C ASP A 45 -2.55 -12.04 16.87
N GLU A 46 -1.34 -12.59 17.01
CA GLU A 46 -0.08 -11.92 16.69
C GLU A 46 0.02 -11.53 15.21
N LEU A 47 -0.43 -12.41 14.30
CA LEU A 47 -0.44 -12.16 12.86
C LEU A 47 -1.52 -11.14 12.48
N GLN A 48 -2.68 -11.20 13.13
CA GLN A 48 -3.73 -10.20 12.97
C GLN A 48 -3.22 -8.83 13.40
N LYS A 49 -2.57 -8.76 14.57
CA LYS A 49 -2.00 -7.52 15.10
C LYS A 49 -0.92 -6.93 14.20
N LEU A 50 0.01 -7.75 13.70
CA LEU A 50 1.02 -7.33 12.72
C LEU A 50 0.36 -6.69 11.49
N THR A 51 -0.72 -7.31 11.00
CA THR A 51 -1.46 -6.81 9.83
C THR A 51 -2.27 -5.53 10.15
N GLN A 52 -2.79 -5.40 11.37
CA GLN A 52 -3.45 -4.18 11.85
C GLN A 52 -2.47 -3.01 12.00
N GLU A 53 -1.28 -3.25 12.56
CA GLU A 53 -0.23 -2.23 12.65
C GLU A 53 0.17 -1.72 11.26
N TYR A 54 0.25 -2.63 10.28
CA TYR A 54 0.47 -2.23 8.89
C TYR A 54 -0.68 -1.37 8.33
N GLN A 55 -1.94 -1.77 8.54
CA GLN A 55 -3.11 -0.96 8.15
C GLN A 55 -3.04 0.45 8.74
N GLU A 56 -2.71 0.59 10.02
CA GLU A 56 -2.61 1.89 10.71
C GLU A 56 -1.53 2.78 10.10
N ASN A 57 -0.36 2.20 9.80
CA ASN A 57 0.75 2.89 9.14
C ASN A 57 0.36 3.38 7.75
N VAL A 58 -0.26 2.52 6.94
CA VAL A 58 -0.74 2.84 5.60
C VAL A 58 -1.83 3.92 5.64
N SER A 59 -2.79 3.82 6.56
CA SER A 59 -3.85 4.81 6.72
C SER A 59 -3.28 6.18 7.11
N SER A 60 -2.32 6.19 8.04
CA SER A 60 -1.64 7.42 8.47
C SER A 60 -0.83 8.05 7.34
N PHE A 61 -0.19 7.23 6.51
CA PHE A 61 0.49 7.68 5.30
C PHE A 61 -0.47 8.40 4.35
N TYR A 62 -1.63 7.81 4.02
CA TYR A 62 -2.58 8.45 3.11
C TYR A 62 -3.18 9.74 3.64
N VAL A 63 -3.43 9.84 4.95
CA VAL A 63 -3.86 11.10 5.58
C VAL A 63 -2.78 12.17 5.43
N GLN A 64 -1.52 11.83 5.63
CA GLN A 64 -0.42 12.78 5.46
C GLN A 64 -0.27 13.23 3.99
N GLU A 65 -0.36 12.32 3.03
CA GLU A 65 -0.29 12.66 1.60
C GLU A 65 -1.42 13.61 1.18
N GLU A 66 -2.64 13.44 1.72
CA GLU A 66 -3.74 14.38 1.50
C GLU A 66 -3.37 15.79 1.96
N LEU A 67 -2.86 15.92 3.18
CA LEU A 67 -2.50 17.20 3.79
C LEU A 67 -1.39 17.90 3.00
N ASP A 68 -0.34 17.16 2.69
CA ASP A 68 0.83 17.61 1.95
C ASP A 68 0.48 18.12 0.54
N LEU A 69 -0.41 17.40 -0.16
CA LEU A 69 -0.87 17.80 -1.48
C LEU A 69 -1.74 19.05 -1.43
N LYS A 70 -2.64 19.14 -0.45
CA LYS A 70 -3.46 20.34 -0.24
C LYS A 70 -2.60 21.54 0.12
N GLU A 71 -1.56 21.36 0.90
CA GLU A 71 -0.61 22.41 1.22
C GLU A 71 0.11 22.91 -0.03
N ASN A 72 0.65 22.01 -0.86
CA ASN A 72 1.32 22.39 -2.10
C ASN A 72 0.39 23.15 -3.07
N VAL A 73 -0.88 22.72 -3.18
CA VAL A 73 -1.90 23.42 -3.99
C VAL A 73 -2.23 24.80 -3.42
N LYS A 74 -2.31 24.95 -2.08
CA LYS A 74 -2.51 26.26 -1.44
C LYS A 74 -1.30 27.18 -1.59
N GLN A 75 -0.08 26.64 -1.57
CA GLN A 75 1.13 27.43 -1.81
C GLN A 75 1.09 28.05 -3.21
N LEU A 76 0.72 27.27 -4.23
CA LEU A 76 0.49 27.77 -5.59
C LEU A 76 -0.54 28.91 -5.62
N GLU A 77 -1.58 28.86 -4.78
CA GLU A 77 -2.55 29.95 -4.68
C GLU A 77 -1.92 31.24 -4.17
N ASN A 78 -1.00 31.15 -3.21
CA ASN A 78 -0.39 32.29 -2.54
C ASN A 78 0.73 32.91 -3.36
N ASP A 79 1.66 32.09 -3.86
CA ASP A 79 2.88 32.56 -4.53
C ASP A 79 2.76 32.64 -6.06
N LYS A 80 1.75 31.97 -6.65
CA LYS A 80 1.56 31.82 -8.10
C LYS A 80 2.76 31.20 -8.83
N ASN A 81 3.64 30.52 -8.11
CA ASN A 81 4.86 29.94 -8.65
C ASN A 81 4.61 28.51 -9.18
N GLN A 82 4.20 28.44 -10.45
CA GLN A 82 3.92 27.17 -11.12
C GLN A 82 5.15 26.24 -11.18
N THR A 83 6.34 26.80 -11.38
CA THR A 83 7.58 26.00 -11.46
C THR A 83 7.82 25.27 -10.14
N ALA A 84 7.76 25.98 -9.02
CA ALA A 84 7.93 25.39 -7.70
C ALA A 84 6.83 24.36 -7.40
N PHE A 85 5.57 24.67 -7.77
CA PHE A 85 4.47 23.73 -7.62
C PHE A 85 4.74 22.41 -8.37
N PHE A 86 5.12 22.46 -9.65
CA PHE A 86 5.37 21.25 -10.44
C PHE A 86 6.58 20.45 -9.92
N GLU A 87 7.63 21.14 -9.48
CA GLU A 87 8.79 20.49 -8.87
C GLU A 87 8.42 19.78 -7.56
N ASN A 88 7.65 20.44 -6.70
CA ASN A 88 7.14 19.85 -5.47
C ASN A 88 6.22 18.66 -5.73
N MET A 89 5.33 18.75 -6.74
CA MET A 89 4.46 17.62 -7.12
C MET A 89 5.28 16.40 -7.57
N ARG A 90 6.32 16.61 -8.39
CA ARG A 90 7.21 15.52 -8.81
C ARG A 90 7.95 14.91 -7.61
N LYS A 91 8.51 15.74 -6.75
CA LYS A 91 9.24 15.30 -5.56
C LYS A 91 8.35 14.51 -4.60
N LYS A 92 7.15 15.01 -4.29
CA LYS A 92 6.20 14.31 -3.42
C LYS A 92 5.74 12.98 -4.02
N LYS A 93 5.55 12.91 -5.35
CA LYS A 93 5.24 11.64 -6.02
C LYS A 93 6.35 10.60 -5.81
N GLU A 94 7.61 11.00 -5.96
CA GLU A 94 8.79 10.13 -5.74
C GLU A 94 8.91 9.71 -4.26
N GLU A 95 8.68 10.63 -3.33
CA GLU A 95 8.67 10.36 -1.89
C GLU A 95 7.55 9.40 -1.49
N ALA A 96 6.35 9.58 -2.04
CA ALA A 96 5.21 8.70 -1.83
C ALA A 96 5.49 7.28 -2.34
N LEU A 97 6.09 7.13 -3.53
CA LEU A 97 6.51 5.85 -4.09
C LEU A 97 7.47 5.13 -3.15
N LYS A 98 8.56 5.80 -2.78
CA LYS A 98 9.57 5.23 -1.90
C LYS A 98 9.01 4.86 -0.52
N LYS A 99 8.19 5.72 0.07
CA LYS A 99 7.60 5.46 1.39
C LYS A 99 6.63 4.27 1.35
N SER A 100 5.88 4.11 0.26
CA SER A 100 5.05 2.93 0.04
C SER A 100 5.88 1.66 -0.05
N GLU A 101 6.96 1.67 -0.84
CA GLU A 101 7.89 0.55 -0.95
C GLU A 101 8.50 0.18 0.41
N ASP A 102 8.97 1.17 1.18
CA ASP A 102 9.53 0.94 2.51
C ASP A 102 8.51 0.31 3.48
N MET A 103 7.24 0.71 3.40
CA MET A 103 6.17 0.11 4.21
C MET A 103 5.87 -1.33 3.78
N ILE A 104 5.78 -1.60 2.47
CA ILE A 104 5.60 -2.97 1.94
C ILE A 104 6.78 -3.84 2.38
N ASN A 105 8.02 -3.37 2.20
CA ASN A 105 9.21 -4.12 2.56
C ASN A 105 9.20 -4.50 4.05
N LYS A 106 8.95 -3.54 4.94
CA LYS A 106 8.86 -3.80 6.38
C LYS A 106 7.76 -4.78 6.75
N TYR A 107 6.61 -4.70 6.10
CA TYR A 107 5.51 -5.64 6.32
C TYR A 107 5.90 -7.05 5.92
N TYR A 108 6.49 -7.22 4.74
CA TYR A 108 6.96 -8.51 4.25
C TYR A 108 8.07 -9.09 5.12
N ASP A 109 9.03 -8.27 5.54
CA ASP A 109 10.10 -8.70 6.46
C ASP A 109 9.49 -9.19 7.79
N SER A 110 8.52 -8.46 8.35
CA SER A 110 7.83 -8.88 9.58
C SER A 110 7.04 -10.18 9.40
N LEU A 111 6.40 -10.38 8.24
CA LEU A 111 5.71 -11.63 7.91
C LEU A 111 6.69 -12.79 7.70
N ILE A 112 7.89 -12.54 7.16
CA ILE A 112 8.95 -13.53 7.03
C ILE A 112 9.40 -13.96 8.42
N ASP A 113 9.76 -13.01 9.28
CA ASP A 113 10.22 -13.29 10.65
C ASP A 113 9.17 -14.11 11.42
N PHE A 114 7.90 -13.67 11.37
CA PHE A 114 6.79 -14.40 11.99
C PHE A 114 6.63 -15.82 11.40
N GLY A 115 6.75 -15.98 10.08
CA GLY A 115 6.63 -17.29 9.43
C GLY A 115 7.80 -18.24 9.70
N GLU A 116 9.00 -17.72 9.97
CA GLU A 116 10.16 -18.51 10.39
C GLU A 116 10.00 -19.04 11.81
N GLU A 117 9.44 -18.23 12.71
CA GLU A 117 9.10 -18.63 14.09
C GLU A 117 7.88 -19.56 14.15
N HIS A 118 6.94 -19.42 13.21
CA HIS A 118 5.69 -20.17 13.15
C HIS A 118 5.51 -20.97 11.84
N PRO A 119 6.28 -22.05 11.61
CA PRO A 119 6.21 -22.83 10.37
C PRO A 119 4.82 -23.36 10.01
N ALA A 120 3.97 -23.63 11.01
CA ALA A 120 2.60 -24.09 10.80
C ALA A 120 1.67 -23.01 10.20
N ALA A 121 2.03 -21.72 10.32
CA ALA A 121 1.26 -20.59 9.81
C ALA A 121 1.72 -20.13 8.41
N GLN A 122 2.80 -20.68 7.85
CA GLN A 122 3.41 -20.18 6.61
C GLN A 122 2.43 -20.11 5.42
N THR A 123 1.59 -21.12 5.20
CA THR A 123 0.59 -21.07 4.10
C THR A 123 -0.45 -19.97 4.31
N LEU A 124 -0.83 -19.72 5.55
CA LEU A 124 -1.74 -18.63 5.92
C LEU A 124 -1.08 -17.27 5.67
N ILE A 125 0.17 -17.11 6.10
CA ILE A 125 0.96 -15.90 5.93
C ILE A 125 1.12 -15.58 4.44
N LEU A 126 1.46 -16.56 3.61
CA LEU A 126 1.53 -16.38 2.15
C LEU A 126 0.21 -15.87 1.57
N THR A 127 -0.92 -16.38 2.05
CA THR A 127 -2.24 -15.95 1.58
C THR A 127 -2.55 -14.50 1.98
N ILE A 128 -2.19 -14.11 3.20
CA ILE A 128 -2.35 -12.74 3.69
C ILE A 128 -1.43 -11.80 2.91
N ALA A 129 -0.16 -12.15 2.76
CA ALA A 129 0.83 -11.37 2.02
C ALA A 129 0.37 -11.09 0.59
N ASP A 130 -0.19 -12.10 -0.09
CA ASP A 130 -0.65 -11.97 -1.48
C ASP A 130 -1.82 -10.99 -1.59
N LYS A 131 -2.85 -11.19 -0.77
CA LYS A 131 -4.03 -10.32 -0.75
C LYS A 131 -3.66 -8.87 -0.40
N VAL A 132 -2.84 -8.68 0.63
CA VAL A 132 -2.42 -7.35 1.08
C VAL A 132 -1.51 -6.70 0.04
N GLY A 133 -0.56 -7.43 -0.53
CA GLY A 133 0.33 -6.94 -1.58
C GLY A 133 -0.43 -6.44 -2.80
N ALA A 134 -1.31 -7.27 -3.36
CA ALA A 134 -2.15 -6.90 -4.49
C ALA A 134 -3.05 -5.69 -4.20
N PHE A 135 -3.65 -5.66 -3.00
CA PHE A 135 -4.50 -4.55 -2.59
C PHE A 135 -3.73 -3.22 -2.51
N ILE A 136 -2.57 -3.22 -1.84
CA ILE A 136 -1.78 -2.01 -1.65
C ILE A 136 -1.25 -1.49 -2.97
N GLN A 137 -0.92 -2.38 -3.91
CA GLN A 137 -0.51 -2.00 -5.26
C GLN A 137 -1.62 -1.21 -5.98
N ASP A 138 -2.86 -1.72 -6.00
CA ASP A 138 -4.02 -1.01 -6.58
C ASP A 138 -4.26 0.36 -5.92
N ILE A 139 -4.11 0.43 -4.60
CA ILE A 139 -4.24 1.71 -3.89
C ILE A 139 -3.10 2.67 -4.25
N MET A 140 -1.88 2.18 -4.40
CA MET A 140 -0.74 3.02 -4.72
C MET A 140 -0.85 3.61 -6.13
N ASP A 141 -1.35 2.84 -7.10
CA ASP A 141 -1.65 3.34 -8.44
C ASP A 141 -2.67 4.49 -8.40
N LYS A 142 -3.68 4.40 -7.53
CA LYS A 142 -4.65 5.50 -7.31
C LYS A 142 -3.97 6.73 -6.71
N VAL A 143 -3.11 6.56 -5.71
CA VAL A 143 -2.35 7.67 -5.10
C VAL A 143 -1.47 8.35 -6.14
N LEU A 144 -0.71 7.60 -6.95
CA LEU A 144 0.15 8.16 -8.00
C LEU A 144 -0.65 8.92 -9.07
N ASN A 145 -1.85 8.44 -9.41
CA ASN A 145 -2.76 9.13 -10.32
C ASN A 145 -3.32 10.45 -9.76
N VAL A 146 -3.43 10.60 -8.44
CA VAL A 146 -3.80 11.89 -7.83
C VAL A 146 -2.81 12.98 -8.21
N PHE A 147 -1.50 12.70 -8.17
CA PHE A 147 -0.49 13.70 -8.51
C PHE A 147 -0.67 14.25 -9.92
N VAL A 148 -0.89 13.37 -10.90
CA VAL A 148 -1.10 13.74 -12.30
C VAL A 148 -2.39 14.56 -12.44
N THR A 149 -3.48 14.08 -11.86
CA THR A 149 -4.80 14.73 -11.96
C THR A 149 -4.82 16.09 -11.27
N VAL A 150 -4.12 16.25 -10.15
CA VAL A 150 -4.00 17.53 -9.44
C VAL A 150 -3.28 18.57 -10.31
N VAL A 151 -2.17 18.20 -10.93
CA VAL A 151 -1.41 19.07 -11.86
C VAL A 151 -2.30 19.57 -13.01
N GLU A 152 -3.20 18.74 -13.52
CA GLU A 152 -4.15 19.12 -14.56
C GLU A 152 -5.28 19.99 -14.00
N THR A 153 -5.83 19.63 -12.85
CA THR A 153 -6.99 20.29 -12.25
C THR A 153 -6.67 21.72 -11.79
N VAL A 154 -5.46 21.95 -11.24
CA VAL A 154 -5.07 23.30 -10.78
C VAL A 154 -5.00 24.31 -11.92
N LYS A 155 -4.78 23.87 -13.17
CA LYS A 155 -4.78 24.76 -14.35
C LYS A 155 -6.16 25.37 -14.60
N ASN A 156 -7.21 24.67 -14.18
CA ASN A 156 -8.59 25.12 -14.30
C ASN A 156 -9.04 25.88 -13.05
N ALA A 157 -8.89 25.25 -11.87
CA ALA A 157 -9.28 25.84 -10.59
C ALA A 157 -8.59 25.16 -9.40
N ILE A 158 -7.99 25.99 -8.52
CA ILE A 158 -7.33 25.54 -7.29
C ILE A 158 -8.33 24.88 -6.33
N SER A 159 -9.51 25.47 -6.15
CA SER A 159 -10.56 24.91 -5.28
C SER A 159 -11.05 23.55 -5.77
N ALA A 160 -11.12 23.33 -7.09
CA ALA A 160 -11.45 22.04 -7.67
C ALA A 160 -10.37 20.99 -7.35
N ALA A 161 -9.09 21.36 -7.43
CA ALA A 161 -7.99 20.46 -7.09
C ALA A 161 -8.02 20.06 -5.61
N ILE A 162 -8.27 21.01 -4.69
CA ILE A 162 -8.40 20.72 -3.26
C ILE A 162 -9.56 19.75 -2.99
N ASN A 163 -10.72 19.98 -3.60
CA ASN A 163 -11.89 19.11 -3.44
C ASN A 163 -11.64 17.71 -4.00
N PHE A 164 -10.94 17.61 -5.14
CA PHE A 164 -10.53 16.35 -5.73
C PHE A 164 -9.59 15.58 -4.81
N ILE A 165 -8.56 16.23 -4.25
CA ILE A 165 -7.63 15.62 -3.30
C ILE A 165 -8.40 15.04 -2.10
N SER A 166 -9.19 15.86 -1.42
CA SER A 166 -9.94 15.40 -0.25
C SER A 166 -10.93 14.28 -0.57
N SER A 167 -11.63 14.33 -1.69
CA SER A 167 -12.57 13.26 -2.06
C SER A 167 -11.84 11.94 -2.33
N THR A 168 -10.70 12.00 -3.04
CA THR A 168 -9.95 10.80 -3.42
C THR A 168 -9.29 10.14 -2.21
N PHE A 169 -8.62 10.91 -1.35
CA PHE A 169 -7.98 10.34 -0.16
C PHE A 169 -8.97 9.82 0.88
N ASN A 170 -10.12 10.48 1.06
CA ASN A 170 -11.20 9.93 1.90
C ASN A 170 -11.67 8.57 1.35
N SER A 171 -11.80 8.44 0.03
CA SER A 171 -12.15 7.16 -0.60
C SER A 171 -11.06 6.10 -0.37
N ILE A 172 -9.78 6.48 -0.51
CA ILE A 172 -8.63 5.59 -0.30
C ILE A 172 -8.59 5.07 1.16
N VAL A 173 -8.72 5.97 2.14
CA VAL A 173 -8.70 5.61 3.57
C VAL A 173 -9.88 4.68 3.90
N ASN A 174 -11.08 4.99 3.43
CA ASN A 174 -12.25 4.14 3.64
C ASN A 174 -12.09 2.76 2.98
N THR A 175 -11.57 2.72 1.77
CA THR A 175 -11.32 1.46 1.04
C THR A 175 -10.29 0.61 1.77
N THR A 176 -9.21 1.23 2.24
CA THR A 176 -8.16 0.59 3.06
C THR A 176 -8.75 -0.01 4.32
N LYS A 177 -9.48 0.79 5.10
CA LYS A 177 -10.12 0.32 6.32
C LYS A 177 -11.07 -0.86 6.07
N ASN A 178 -11.90 -0.78 5.03
CA ASN A 178 -12.86 -1.83 4.71
C ASN A 178 -12.17 -3.12 4.27
N PHE A 179 -11.12 -3.02 3.45
CA PHE A 179 -10.33 -4.18 3.03
C PHE A 179 -9.77 -4.94 4.23
N PHE A 180 -9.02 -4.25 5.11
CA PHE A 180 -8.42 -4.90 6.27
C PHE A 180 -9.46 -5.42 7.28
N SER A 181 -10.60 -4.72 7.44
CA SER A 181 -11.71 -5.19 8.27
C SER A 181 -12.39 -6.45 7.72
N SER A 182 -12.23 -6.74 6.42
CA SER A 182 -12.76 -7.93 5.76
C SER A 182 -11.76 -9.08 5.66
N LEU A 183 -10.50 -8.84 6.06
CA LEU A 183 -9.41 -9.77 5.89
C LEU A 183 -9.45 -10.91 6.92
N PHE A 184 -9.96 -10.63 8.13
CA PHE A 184 -10.09 -11.57 9.24
C PHE A 184 -11.53 -11.64 9.73
#